data_AF-A0A2E0BLT6-F1
#
_entry.id   AF-A0A2E0BLT6-F1
#
_cell.length_a   1.000
_cell.length_b   1.000
_cell.length_c   1.000
_cell.angle_alpha   90.00
_cell.angle_beta   90.00
_cell.angle_gamma   90.00
#
_symmetry.space_group_name_H-M   'P 1'
#
loop_
_entity.id
_entity.type
_entity.pdbx_description
1 polymer ?
#
loop_
_entity_poly.entity_id
_entity_poly.type
_entity_poly.pdbx_seq_one_letter_code
_entity_poly.pdbx_strand_id
1 'polypeptide(L)'
;MENNINFVEYSPDQIHANVIVTELLLKVGIDLKEKKLLKETFEKKNTLISIIGRAGSGKTLLLSDLVKSVRDSGVSVISADYSRAVDSESRSLSILAPTNKAASVLRNNGVPATTIHRILYTPLYDPEFEKIAEWLVGTGKKPVIEGVSSTTLDKAYEFYLTNKSVPASLASIGLKGSDFIKGWKRREDPLDIAFVDEASMLDDQQLKDLSEIFSTLILFGDPAQLPPVVQSGEMIFDNLADHEKIYLSRVHRQSEDSPILDLAHALGEPNLTFKQFEDLIRDISTRDDRVVCSHRVNSDLMSRSPVLVWRNKTRVRLIQAYRLAFGALLGELIPGEPLICDGIELPIKHRKKRIDLEARGLVKGAQVIYLGPGKKPGFSKLHVLGAEDPRVSAASIIKIETTDAEEPFIPFAARMGASFLHGAAITIHKSQGSQWPTVQVFAPDIFAAASSGREEAGQPLWKRLAYVAITRAQNKVIWVERNRLERPSLQLGYEDLLS
;
A
#
# COMPACT_ATOMS: atom_id res chain seq x y z
N MET A 1 11.82 -18.47 29.92
CA MET A 1 11.06 -18.28 28.66
C MET A 1 9.63 -18.05 29.06
N GLU A 2 9.30 -16.81 29.44
CA GLU A 2 7.92 -16.41 29.71
C GLU A 2 7.27 -16.08 28.37
N ASN A 3 6.32 -16.92 27.94
CA ASN A 3 5.41 -16.59 26.86
C ASN A 3 4.47 -15.49 27.36
N ASN A 4 4.83 -14.23 27.11
CA ASN A 4 3.90 -13.11 27.19
C ASN A 4 2.85 -13.27 26.08
N ILE A 5 1.79 -14.00 26.39
CA ILE A 5 0.55 -13.94 25.62
C ILE A 5 -0.09 -12.60 25.97
N ASN A 6 0.20 -11.56 25.18
CA ASN A 6 -0.53 -10.31 25.26
C ASN A 6 -2.00 -10.60 24.93
N PHE A 7 -2.86 -10.63 25.95
CA PHE A 7 -4.31 -10.54 25.75
C PHE A 7 -4.58 -9.17 25.15
N VAL A 8 -5.02 -9.16 23.89
CA VAL A 8 -5.40 -7.94 23.20
C VAL A 8 -6.73 -7.49 23.79
N GLU A 9 -6.69 -6.53 24.71
CA GLU A 9 -7.91 -5.90 25.23
C GLU A 9 -8.44 -4.92 24.17
N TYR A 10 -9.67 -5.17 23.72
CA TYR A 10 -10.42 -4.29 22.81
C TYR A 10 -11.10 -3.18 23.59
N SER A 11 -11.15 -1.98 22.99
CA SER A 11 -12.00 -0.91 23.49
C SER A 11 -13.49 -1.22 23.25
N PRO A 12 -14.44 -0.58 23.98
CA PRO A 12 -15.86 -0.88 23.86
C PRO A 12 -16.44 -0.78 22.44
N ASP A 13 -15.97 0.18 21.66
CA ASP A 13 -16.33 0.37 20.25
C ASP A 13 -15.72 -0.68 19.32
N GLN A 14 -14.49 -1.18 19.60
CA GLN A 14 -13.89 -2.31 18.90
C GLN A 14 -14.67 -3.60 19.20
N ILE A 15 -15.11 -3.80 20.44
CA ILE A 15 -15.99 -4.92 20.82
C ILE A 15 -17.30 -4.81 20.04
N HIS A 16 -17.93 -3.64 20.02
CA HIS A 16 -19.16 -3.40 19.28
C HIS A 16 -19.00 -3.67 17.77
N ALA A 17 -17.94 -3.16 17.16
CA ALA A 17 -17.62 -3.43 15.76
C ALA A 17 -17.39 -4.93 15.50
N ASN A 18 -16.67 -5.63 16.38
CA ASN A 18 -16.44 -7.06 16.29
C ASN A 18 -17.75 -7.86 16.40
N VAL A 19 -18.66 -7.46 17.29
CA VAL A 19 -19.99 -8.07 17.43
C VAL A 19 -20.80 -7.91 16.15
N ILE A 20 -20.91 -6.69 15.60
CA ILE A 20 -21.66 -6.45 14.35
C ILE A 20 -21.09 -7.27 13.19
N VAL A 21 -19.75 -7.28 13.03
CA VAL A 21 -19.09 -8.09 12.00
C VAL A 21 -19.35 -9.58 12.22
N THR A 22 -19.30 -10.06 13.46
CA THR A 22 -19.56 -11.47 13.80
C THR A 22 -21.00 -11.85 13.47
N GLU A 23 -21.97 -11.00 13.79
CA GLU A 23 -23.38 -11.22 13.46
C GLU A 23 -23.62 -11.21 11.95
N LEU A 24 -23.00 -10.28 11.22
CA LEU A 24 -23.04 -10.26 9.76
C LEU A 24 -22.48 -11.56 9.16
N LEU A 25 -21.29 -11.96 9.62
CA LEU A 25 -20.62 -13.18 9.16
C LEU A 25 -21.46 -14.43 9.45
N LEU A 26 -22.13 -14.47 10.61
CA LEU A 26 -23.04 -15.55 10.97
C LEU A 26 -24.21 -15.66 9.97
N LYS A 27 -24.78 -14.53 9.53
CA LYS A 27 -25.87 -14.51 8.55
C LYS A 27 -25.43 -14.99 7.16
N VAL A 28 -24.17 -14.81 6.79
CA VAL A 28 -23.61 -15.39 5.56
C VAL A 28 -23.03 -16.80 5.79
N GLY A 29 -23.30 -17.42 6.93
CA GLY A 29 -22.99 -18.82 7.22
C GLY A 29 -21.58 -19.07 7.76
N ILE A 30 -20.97 -18.08 8.42
CA ILE A 30 -19.67 -18.20 9.09
C ILE A 30 -19.86 -17.96 10.58
N ASP A 31 -19.82 -19.02 11.38
CA ASP A 31 -19.95 -18.94 12.83
C ASP A 31 -18.56 -18.82 13.48
N LEU A 32 -18.17 -17.58 13.79
CA LEU A 32 -16.89 -17.28 14.43
C LEU A 32 -16.80 -17.78 15.87
N LYS A 33 -17.94 -17.96 16.57
CA LYS A 33 -17.97 -18.40 17.97
C LYS A 33 -17.72 -19.90 18.05
N GLU A 34 -18.41 -20.65 17.20
CA GLU A 34 -18.29 -22.11 17.11
C GLU A 34 -17.17 -22.56 16.17
N LYS A 35 -16.50 -21.62 15.50
CA LYS A 35 -15.41 -21.85 14.53
C LYS A 35 -15.79 -22.84 13.44
N LYS A 36 -16.95 -22.64 12.83
CA LYS A 36 -17.48 -23.54 11.79
C LYS A 36 -18.23 -22.80 10.69
N LEU A 37 -18.35 -23.46 9.55
CA LEU A 37 -19.22 -23.04 8.46
C LEU A 37 -20.63 -23.61 8.66
N LEU A 38 -21.65 -22.81 8.35
CA LEU A 38 -23.04 -23.23 8.35
C LEU A 38 -23.48 -23.57 6.92
N LYS A 39 -24.34 -24.58 6.78
CA LYS A 39 -24.88 -25.01 5.48
C LYS A 39 -25.91 -24.03 4.89
N GLU A 40 -26.52 -23.19 5.73
CA GLU A 40 -27.56 -22.25 5.35
C GLU A 40 -27.05 -20.81 5.49
N THR A 41 -27.39 -19.97 4.49
CA THR A 41 -27.22 -18.51 4.54
C THR A 41 -28.56 -17.86 4.82
N PHE A 42 -28.57 -16.85 5.68
CA PHE A 42 -29.77 -16.19 6.18
C PHE A 42 -30.01 -14.79 5.59
N GLU A 43 -29.12 -14.27 4.73
CA GLU A 43 -29.22 -12.91 4.18
C GLU A 43 -29.13 -12.82 2.63
N LYS A 44 -29.62 -11.69 2.10
CA LYS A 44 -29.55 -11.34 0.68
C LYS A 44 -28.11 -11.01 0.26
N LYS A 45 -27.81 -11.22 -1.03
CA LYS A 45 -26.57 -10.81 -1.68
C LYS A 45 -26.41 -9.27 -1.62
N ASN A 46 -25.17 -8.82 -1.45
CA ASN A 46 -24.68 -7.42 -1.47
C ASN A 46 -24.85 -6.66 -0.15
N THR A 47 -24.23 -7.17 0.92
CA THR A 47 -24.13 -6.44 2.19
C THR A 47 -22.84 -5.64 2.27
N LEU A 48 -22.91 -4.40 2.74
CA LEU A 48 -21.76 -3.51 2.92
C LEU A 48 -21.77 -2.95 4.34
N ILE A 49 -20.65 -3.04 5.03
CA ILE A 49 -20.41 -2.30 6.28
C ILE A 49 -19.05 -1.62 6.22
N SER A 50 -18.90 -0.53 6.97
CA SER A 50 -17.67 0.25 7.08
C SER A 50 -17.27 0.45 8.52
N ILE A 51 -16.03 0.10 8.84
CA ILE A 51 -15.37 0.36 10.11
C ILE A 51 -14.45 1.57 9.92
N ILE A 52 -14.87 2.69 10.49
CA ILE A 52 -14.29 4.01 10.26
C ILE A 52 -13.59 4.46 11.54
N GLY A 53 -12.34 4.91 11.44
CA GLY A 53 -11.63 5.41 12.60
C GLY A 53 -10.34 6.10 12.22
N ARG A 54 -9.84 6.98 13.09
CA ARG A 54 -8.59 7.70 12.86
C ARG A 54 -7.36 6.83 13.17
N ALA A 55 -6.16 7.33 12.93
CA ALA A 55 -4.91 6.71 13.34
C ALA A 55 -4.97 6.45 14.85
N GLY A 56 -4.48 5.29 15.29
CA GLY A 56 -4.57 4.89 16.71
C GLY A 56 -5.91 4.28 17.15
N SER A 57 -6.91 4.14 16.27
CA SER A 57 -8.19 3.49 16.60
C SER A 57 -8.14 1.94 16.58
N GLY A 58 -6.98 1.36 16.24
CA GLY A 58 -6.78 -0.09 16.19
C GLY A 58 -7.50 -0.84 15.05
N LYS A 59 -7.93 -0.15 13.97
CA LYS A 59 -8.55 -0.78 12.78
C LYS A 59 -7.76 -1.96 12.23
N THR A 60 -6.47 -1.77 12.00
CA THR A 60 -5.59 -2.81 11.41
C THR A 60 -5.47 -4.03 12.31
N LEU A 61 -5.45 -3.82 13.64
CA LEU A 61 -5.46 -4.89 14.63
C LEU A 61 -6.79 -5.66 14.60
N LEU A 62 -7.93 -4.95 14.64
CA LEU A 62 -9.26 -5.54 14.51
C LEU A 62 -9.40 -6.34 13.21
N LEU A 63 -8.94 -5.80 12.08
CA LEU A 63 -8.93 -6.49 10.79
C LEU A 63 -8.11 -7.78 10.88
N SER A 64 -6.89 -7.73 11.40
CA SER A 64 -6.01 -8.89 11.53
C SER A 64 -6.63 -10.00 12.39
N ASP A 65 -7.23 -9.63 13.52
CA ASP A 65 -7.89 -10.59 14.42
C ASP A 65 -9.16 -11.19 13.81
N LEU A 66 -9.94 -10.39 13.08
CA LEU A 66 -11.10 -10.87 12.32
C LEU A 66 -10.66 -11.85 11.23
N VAL A 67 -9.61 -11.53 10.46
CA VAL A 67 -9.06 -12.45 9.44
C VAL A 67 -8.63 -13.77 10.06
N LYS A 68 -7.96 -13.73 11.22
CA LYS A 68 -7.57 -14.94 11.96
C LYS A 68 -8.79 -15.76 12.39
N SER A 69 -9.81 -15.11 12.95
CA SER A 69 -11.04 -15.76 13.42
C SER A 69 -11.84 -16.39 12.27
N VAL A 70 -11.93 -15.69 11.14
CA VAL A 70 -12.59 -16.17 9.92
C VAL A 70 -11.85 -17.39 9.37
N ARG A 71 -10.51 -17.35 9.31
CA ARG A 71 -9.68 -18.49 8.88
C ARG A 71 -9.85 -19.70 9.80
N ASP A 72 -9.85 -19.47 11.11
CA ASP A 72 -10.04 -20.52 12.13
C ASP A 72 -11.43 -21.19 12.03
N SER A 73 -12.40 -20.54 11.37
CA SER A 73 -13.74 -21.08 11.12
C SER A 73 -13.83 -21.96 9.86
N GLY A 74 -12.72 -22.18 9.15
CA GLY A 74 -12.65 -22.99 7.94
C GLY A 74 -12.85 -22.23 6.63
N VAL A 75 -12.93 -20.90 6.67
CA VAL A 75 -13.02 -20.05 5.46
C VAL A 75 -11.69 -20.07 4.72
N SER A 76 -11.74 -20.31 3.41
CA SER A 76 -10.57 -20.27 2.56
C SER A 76 -10.19 -18.83 2.24
N VAL A 77 -9.01 -18.39 2.67
CA VAL A 77 -8.50 -17.06 2.31
C VAL A 77 -7.91 -17.12 0.89
N ILE A 78 -8.49 -16.32 0.01
CA ILE A 78 -8.24 -16.34 -1.43
C ILE A 78 -7.33 -15.17 -1.82
N SER A 79 -6.33 -15.46 -2.66
CA SER A 79 -5.52 -14.47 -3.36
C SER A 79 -6.07 -14.26 -4.77
N ALA A 80 -5.63 -13.17 -5.43
CA ALA A 80 -6.06 -12.78 -6.78
C ALA A 80 -6.05 -13.90 -7.85
N ASP A 81 -5.18 -14.90 -7.68
CA ASP A 81 -4.94 -15.98 -8.63
C ASP A 81 -5.85 -17.20 -8.41
N TYR A 82 -6.60 -17.23 -7.31
CA TYR A 82 -7.50 -18.32 -6.96
C TYR A 82 -8.94 -17.79 -6.92
N SER A 83 -9.89 -18.54 -7.44
CA SER A 83 -11.28 -18.43 -7.01
C SER A 83 -11.92 -19.77 -7.27
N ARG A 84 -12.11 -20.53 -6.20
CA ARG A 84 -13.04 -21.66 -6.26
C ARG A 84 -14.42 -21.09 -6.56
N ALA A 85 -15.19 -21.76 -7.41
CA ALA A 85 -16.60 -21.44 -7.53
C ALA A 85 -17.22 -21.51 -6.14
N VAL A 86 -18.02 -20.51 -5.77
CA VAL A 86 -18.77 -20.50 -4.50
C VAL A 86 -19.71 -21.71 -4.54
N ASP A 87 -19.35 -22.79 -3.86
CA ASP A 87 -20.26 -23.90 -3.61
C ASP A 87 -20.99 -23.67 -2.28
N SER A 88 -22.11 -24.37 -2.06
CA SER A 88 -22.92 -24.19 -0.85
C SER A 88 -22.21 -24.65 0.43
N GLU A 89 -21.06 -25.34 0.32
CA GLU A 89 -20.33 -25.93 1.46
C GLU A 89 -19.00 -25.24 1.76
N SER A 90 -18.56 -24.28 0.94
CA SER A 90 -17.32 -23.54 1.13
C SER A 90 -17.53 -22.02 1.11
N ARG A 91 -16.74 -21.35 1.95
CA ARG A 91 -16.71 -19.90 2.09
C ARG A 91 -15.33 -19.37 1.75
N SER A 92 -15.29 -18.17 1.21
CA SER A 92 -14.04 -17.52 0.85
C SER A 92 -13.93 -16.07 1.27
N LEU A 93 -12.70 -15.66 1.60
CA LEU A 93 -12.38 -14.29 2.00
C LEU A 93 -11.23 -13.76 1.16
N SER A 94 -11.40 -12.58 0.57
CA SER A 94 -10.32 -11.79 -0.03
C SER A 94 -9.95 -10.62 0.88
N ILE A 95 -8.66 -10.41 1.14
CA ILE A 95 -8.19 -9.21 1.83
C ILE A 95 -7.54 -8.28 0.81
N LEU A 96 -8.06 -7.06 0.72
CA LEU A 96 -7.78 -6.12 -0.35
C LEU A 96 -7.22 -4.81 0.20
N ALA A 97 -6.35 -4.17 -0.58
CA ALA A 97 -5.93 -2.79 -0.35
C ALA A 97 -5.78 -2.03 -1.70
N PRO A 98 -5.97 -0.71 -1.74
CA PRO A 98 -5.83 0.11 -2.94
C PRO A 98 -4.42 0.10 -3.54
N THR A 99 -3.39 -0.03 -2.71
CA THR A 99 -1.99 0.05 -3.14
C THR A 99 -1.19 -1.19 -2.73
N ASN A 100 -0.14 -1.52 -3.49
CA ASN A 100 0.75 -2.64 -3.15
C ASN A 100 1.45 -2.43 -1.81
N LYS A 101 1.69 -1.18 -1.41
CA LYS A 101 2.31 -0.87 -0.11
C LYS A 101 1.35 -1.13 1.05
N ALA A 102 0.10 -0.68 0.96
CA ALA A 102 -0.92 -1.00 1.96
C ALA A 102 -1.11 -2.52 2.09
N ALA A 103 -1.20 -3.23 0.96
CA ALA A 103 -1.25 -4.70 0.97
C ALA A 103 0.01 -5.33 1.60
N SER A 104 1.20 -4.76 1.38
CA SER A 104 2.45 -5.22 1.99
C SER A 104 2.49 -5.00 3.50
N VAL A 105 1.94 -3.89 4.01
CA VAL A 105 1.85 -3.61 5.45
C VAL A 105 1.00 -4.69 6.13
N LEU A 106 -0.12 -5.06 5.52
CA LEU A 106 -0.97 -6.16 6.01
C LEU A 106 -0.23 -7.51 5.99
N ARG A 107 0.49 -7.83 4.90
CA ARG A 107 1.29 -9.07 4.81
C ARG A 107 2.37 -9.16 5.88
N ASN A 108 3.02 -8.06 6.20
CA ASN A 108 4.01 -8.02 7.29
C ASN A 108 3.39 -8.28 8.67
N ASN A 109 2.08 -8.05 8.83
CA ASN A 109 1.31 -8.39 10.03
C ASN A 109 0.65 -9.79 9.94
N GLY A 110 1.06 -10.64 9.00
CA GLY A 110 0.54 -12.00 8.85
C GLY A 110 -0.81 -12.11 8.14
N VAL A 111 -1.30 -11.03 7.53
CA VAL A 111 -2.56 -11.00 6.78
C VAL A 111 -2.27 -11.15 5.28
N PRO A 112 -2.77 -12.19 4.58
CA PRO A 112 -2.45 -12.45 3.17
C PRO A 112 -3.21 -11.52 2.20
N ALA A 113 -2.89 -10.23 2.23
CA ALA A 113 -3.56 -9.20 1.45
C ALA A 113 -3.00 -9.06 0.01
N THR A 114 -3.88 -8.71 -0.93
CA THR A 114 -3.56 -8.36 -2.32
C THR A 114 -4.12 -6.97 -2.68
N THR A 115 -3.81 -6.47 -3.88
CA THR A 115 -4.37 -5.19 -4.34
C THR A 115 -5.75 -5.36 -4.98
N ILE A 116 -6.57 -4.32 -4.88
CA ILE A 116 -7.86 -4.23 -5.57
C ILE A 116 -7.70 -4.43 -7.08
N HIS A 117 -6.65 -3.84 -7.66
CA HIS A 117 -6.35 -4.05 -9.07
C HIS A 117 -6.11 -5.54 -9.39
N ARG A 118 -5.35 -6.27 -8.57
CA ARG A 118 -5.10 -7.70 -8.81
C ARG A 118 -6.35 -8.56 -8.68
N ILE A 119 -7.31 -8.22 -7.80
CA ILE A 119 -8.54 -9.01 -7.66
C ILE A 119 -9.55 -8.73 -8.80
N LEU A 120 -9.67 -7.45 -9.20
CA LEU A 120 -10.57 -7.00 -10.26
C LEU A 120 -10.12 -7.49 -11.65
N TYR A 121 -8.83 -7.74 -11.85
CA TYR A 121 -8.29 -8.18 -13.12
C TYR A 121 -7.61 -9.55 -12.98
N THR A 122 -8.15 -10.56 -13.67
CA THR A 122 -7.58 -11.91 -13.67
C THR A 122 -6.57 -12.09 -14.80
N PRO A 123 -5.44 -12.78 -14.55
CA PRO A 123 -4.50 -13.11 -15.60
C PRO A 123 -5.12 -14.14 -16.55
N LEU A 124 -5.06 -13.86 -17.85
CA LEU A 124 -5.36 -14.84 -18.90
C LEU A 124 -4.14 -15.72 -19.06
N TYR A 125 -4.23 -17.00 -18.68
CA TYR A 125 -3.10 -17.92 -18.82
C TYR A 125 -2.92 -18.42 -20.26
N ASP A 126 -1.70 -18.83 -20.61
CA ASP A 126 -1.47 -19.66 -21.80
C ASP A 126 -2.04 -21.06 -21.53
N PRO A 127 -2.78 -21.69 -22.47
CA PRO A 127 -3.42 -22.99 -22.27
C PRO A 127 -2.50 -24.11 -21.79
N GLU A 128 -1.22 -24.07 -22.13
CA GLU A 128 -0.25 -25.08 -21.67
C GLU A 128 0.05 -24.92 -20.17
N PHE A 129 0.14 -23.69 -19.69
CA PHE A 129 0.44 -23.35 -18.30
C PHE A 129 -0.81 -23.23 -17.42
N GLU A 130 -1.98 -23.02 -18.02
CA GLU A 130 -3.28 -23.05 -17.34
C GLU A 130 -3.47 -24.38 -16.60
N LYS A 131 -3.01 -25.50 -17.17
CA LYS A 131 -3.02 -26.81 -16.51
C LYS A 131 -2.15 -26.86 -15.24
N ILE A 132 -1.04 -26.11 -15.20
CA ILE A 132 -0.24 -25.97 -13.96
C ILE A 132 -1.01 -25.14 -12.97
N ALA A 133 -1.60 -24.02 -13.39
CA ALA A 133 -2.41 -23.17 -12.54
C ALA A 133 -3.55 -24.01 -11.91
N GLU A 134 -4.34 -24.72 -12.71
CA GLU A 134 -5.40 -25.62 -12.26
C GLU A 134 -4.90 -26.69 -11.29
N TRP A 135 -3.74 -27.29 -11.55
CA TRP A 135 -3.15 -28.27 -10.64
C TRP A 135 -2.68 -27.67 -9.31
N LEU A 136 -1.98 -26.53 -9.33
CA LEU A 136 -1.55 -25.82 -8.12
C LEU A 136 -2.78 -25.44 -7.26
N VAL A 137 -3.84 -24.99 -7.92
CA VAL A 137 -5.14 -24.59 -7.36
C VAL A 137 -5.98 -25.82 -6.93
N GLY A 138 -5.62 -27.03 -7.34
CA GLY A 138 -6.30 -28.27 -6.96
C GLY A 138 -7.60 -28.55 -7.74
N THR A 139 -7.85 -27.84 -8.85
CA THR A 139 -8.95 -28.11 -9.77
C THR A 139 -8.56 -29.06 -10.92
N GLY A 140 -7.25 -29.30 -11.10
CA GLY A 140 -6.70 -30.16 -12.14
C GLY A 140 -5.76 -31.25 -11.62
N LYS A 141 -5.38 -32.18 -12.51
CA LYS A 141 -4.35 -33.20 -12.24
C LYS A 141 -2.96 -32.64 -12.55
N LYS A 142 -1.92 -33.17 -11.89
CA LYS A 142 -0.52 -32.80 -12.15
C LYS A 142 -0.20 -32.89 -13.65
N PRO A 143 0.12 -31.78 -14.33
CA PRO A 143 0.30 -31.80 -15.78
C PRO A 143 1.68 -32.34 -16.16
N VAL A 144 1.80 -32.77 -17.42
CA VAL A 144 3.08 -33.05 -18.08
C VAL A 144 3.29 -31.96 -19.11
N ILE A 145 4.36 -31.18 -18.95
CA ILE A 145 4.67 -30.01 -19.79
C ILE A 145 6.08 -30.18 -20.34
N GLU A 146 6.23 -29.88 -21.63
CA GLU A 146 7.50 -30.01 -22.32
C GLU A 146 8.53 -29.04 -21.72
N GLY A 147 9.70 -29.55 -21.32
CA GLY A 147 10.76 -28.75 -20.72
C GLY A 147 10.61 -28.43 -19.22
N VAL A 148 9.52 -28.84 -18.55
CA VAL A 148 9.37 -28.71 -17.09
C VAL A 148 9.34 -30.09 -16.44
N SER A 149 10.37 -30.40 -15.64
CA SER A 149 10.46 -31.70 -14.97
C SER A 149 9.42 -31.86 -13.85
N SER A 150 9.07 -33.11 -13.52
CA SER A 150 8.12 -33.41 -12.44
C SER A 150 8.58 -32.89 -11.08
N THR A 151 9.88 -32.92 -10.81
CA THR A 151 10.50 -32.41 -9.57
C THR A 151 10.49 -30.87 -9.52
N THR A 152 10.58 -30.21 -10.67
CA THR A 152 10.39 -28.76 -10.79
C THR A 152 8.95 -28.39 -10.44
N LEU A 153 7.96 -29.13 -10.96
CA LEU A 153 6.56 -28.91 -10.63
C LEU A 153 6.28 -29.10 -9.14
N ASP A 154 6.90 -30.10 -8.49
CA ASP A 154 6.76 -30.28 -7.03
C ASP A 154 7.29 -29.08 -6.24
N LYS A 155 8.41 -28.47 -6.66
CA LYS A 155 8.92 -27.23 -6.05
C LYS A 155 7.94 -26.06 -6.20
N ALA A 156 7.30 -25.93 -7.37
CA ALA A 156 6.26 -24.91 -7.55
C ALA A 156 5.05 -25.17 -6.64
N TYR A 157 4.66 -26.43 -6.44
CA TYR A 157 3.55 -26.79 -5.56
C TYR A 157 3.87 -26.48 -4.09
N GLU A 158 5.05 -26.83 -3.60
CA GLU A 158 5.52 -26.45 -2.25
C GLU A 158 5.54 -24.93 -2.05
N PHE A 159 6.04 -24.20 -3.05
CA PHE A 159 6.03 -22.73 -3.03
C PHE A 159 4.58 -22.19 -2.99
N TYR A 160 3.68 -22.79 -3.76
CA TYR A 160 2.27 -22.41 -3.78
C TYR A 160 1.57 -22.69 -2.45
N LEU A 161 1.85 -23.83 -1.80
CA LEU A 161 1.26 -24.16 -0.50
C LEU A 161 1.59 -23.10 0.56
N THR A 162 2.78 -22.52 0.47
CA THR A 162 3.25 -21.47 1.38
C THR A 162 2.71 -20.08 1.00
N ASN A 163 2.83 -19.69 -0.27
CA ASN A 163 2.61 -18.30 -0.70
C ASN A 163 1.26 -18.04 -1.39
N LYS A 164 0.53 -19.11 -1.74
CA LYS A 164 -0.79 -19.07 -2.38
C LYS A 164 -0.87 -18.15 -3.60
N SER A 165 0.19 -18.05 -4.41
CA SER A 165 0.20 -17.26 -5.65
C SER A 165 0.71 -18.10 -6.82
N VAL A 166 -0.13 -18.27 -7.85
CA VAL A 166 0.21 -19.06 -9.04
C VAL A 166 1.36 -18.41 -9.83
N PRO A 167 1.34 -17.10 -10.16
CA PRO A 167 2.44 -16.46 -10.84
C PRO A 167 3.76 -16.51 -10.07
N ALA A 168 3.73 -16.34 -8.75
CA ALA A 168 4.95 -16.43 -7.93
C ALA A 168 5.51 -17.86 -7.90
N SER A 169 4.63 -18.86 -7.83
CA SER A 169 5.02 -20.29 -7.86
C SER A 169 5.64 -20.68 -9.19
N LEU A 170 5.08 -20.21 -10.30
CA LEU A 170 5.65 -20.41 -11.64
C LEU A 170 6.98 -19.65 -11.79
N ALA A 171 7.08 -18.43 -11.25
CA ALA A 171 8.33 -17.67 -11.22
C ALA A 171 9.44 -18.37 -10.42
N SER A 172 9.09 -19.02 -9.30
CA SER A 172 10.03 -19.74 -8.43
C SER A 172 10.76 -20.88 -9.14
N ILE A 173 10.14 -21.46 -10.17
CA ILE A 173 10.70 -22.52 -11.00
C ILE A 173 11.38 -22.01 -12.27
N GLY A 174 11.62 -20.70 -12.35
CA GLY A 174 12.36 -20.07 -13.44
C GLY A 174 11.52 -19.78 -14.69
N LEU A 175 10.19 -20.01 -14.64
CA LEU A 175 9.30 -19.56 -15.70
C LEU A 175 9.11 -18.05 -15.58
N LYS A 176 9.23 -17.33 -16.70
CA LYS A 176 8.97 -15.90 -16.67
C LYS A 176 7.47 -15.68 -16.71
N GLY A 177 6.97 -14.62 -16.06
CA GLY A 177 5.55 -14.22 -16.12
C GLY A 177 4.99 -14.16 -17.55
N SER A 178 5.87 -13.85 -18.50
CA SER A 178 5.64 -13.90 -19.93
C SER A 178 5.21 -15.21 -20.54
N ASP A 179 5.68 -16.31 -19.96
CA ASP A 179 5.58 -17.62 -20.56
C ASP A 179 4.17 -18.17 -20.34
N PHE A 180 3.53 -17.74 -19.26
CA PHE A 180 2.25 -18.25 -18.83
C PHE A 180 1.12 -17.22 -18.75
N ILE A 181 1.35 -15.90 -18.76
CA ILE A 181 0.26 -14.88 -18.78
C ILE A 181 0.17 -14.23 -20.17
N LYS A 182 -0.92 -14.51 -20.88
CA LYS A 182 -1.29 -13.89 -22.16
C LYS A 182 -1.93 -12.53 -22.01
N GLY A 183 -2.51 -12.18 -20.88
CA GLY A 183 -3.15 -10.89 -20.66
C GLY A 183 -3.88 -10.73 -19.34
N TRP A 184 -4.71 -9.70 -19.23
CA TRP A 184 -5.57 -9.46 -18.08
C TRP A 184 -6.99 -9.22 -18.59
N LYS A 185 -7.97 -9.89 -18.00
CA LYS A 185 -9.40 -9.63 -18.23
C LYS A 185 -10.03 -9.09 -16.95
N ARG A 186 -11.04 -8.23 -17.08
CA ARG A 186 -11.88 -7.86 -15.91
C ARG A 186 -12.55 -9.14 -15.40
N ARG A 187 -12.55 -9.33 -14.09
CA ARG A 187 -13.23 -10.44 -13.43
C ARG A 187 -14.73 -10.18 -13.49
N GLU A 188 -15.46 -11.18 -13.97
CA GLU A 188 -16.93 -11.22 -13.95
C GLU A 188 -17.43 -12.31 -12.99
N ASP A 189 -16.57 -13.26 -12.62
CA ASP A 189 -16.88 -14.34 -11.71
C ASP A 189 -17.14 -13.78 -10.29
N PRO A 190 -18.30 -14.10 -9.69
CA PRO A 190 -18.63 -13.62 -8.36
C PRO A 190 -17.69 -14.22 -7.30
N LEU A 191 -17.40 -13.41 -6.29
CA LEU A 191 -16.64 -13.70 -5.09
C LEU A 191 -17.52 -13.52 -3.85
N ASP A 192 -17.09 -14.14 -2.76
CA ASP A 192 -17.90 -14.29 -1.55
C ASP A 192 -17.77 -13.04 -0.64
N ILE A 193 -16.66 -12.92 0.09
CA ILE A 193 -16.44 -11.86 1.08
C ILE A 193 -15.14 -11.11 0.79
N ALA A 194 -15.15 -9.78 0.93
CA ALA A 194 -13.92 -8.99 0.97
C ALA A 194 -13.80 -8.12 2.22
N PHE A 195 -12.60 -8.10 2.79
CA PHE A 195 -12.17 -7.06 3.72
C PHE A 195 -11.26 -6.09 2.97
N VAL A 196 -11.59 -4.80 2.99
CA VAL A 196 -10.84 -3.77 2.25
C VAL A 196 -10.23 -2.79 3.23
N ASP A 197 -8.90 -2.78 3.36
CA ASP A 197 -8.18 -1.79 4.16
C ASP A 197 -7.85 -0.54 3.35
N GLU A 198 -7.59 0.58 4.02
CA GLU A 198 -7.33 1.89 3.41
C GLU A 198 -8.46 2.32 2.44
N ALA A 199 -9.71 1.94 2.76
CA ALA A 199 -10.88 2.22 1.93
C ALA A 199 -11.15 3.72 1.71
N SER A 200 -10.56 4.60 2.53
CA SER A 200 -10.53 6.05 2.32
C SER A 200 -9.93 6.48 0.97
N MET A 201 -9.13 5.61 0.32
CA MET A 201 -8.53 5.89 -0.99
C MET A 201 -9.39 5.40 -2.17
N LEU A 202 -10.52 4.75 -1.91
CA LEU A 202 -11.41 4.23 -2.96
C LEU A 202 -12.21 5.32 -3.63
N ASP A 203 -12.29 5.27 -4.96
CA ASP A 203 -13.28 6.03 -5.72
C ASP A 203 -14.61 5.25 -5.90
N ASP A 204 -15.65 5.93 -6.35
CA ASP A 204 -17.00 5.36 -6.53
C ASP A 204 -17.00 4.21 -7.54
N GLN A 205 -16.16 4.30 -8.58
CA GLN A 205 -16.09 3.27 -9.60
C GLN A 205 -15.45 2.00 -9.03
N GLN A 206 -14.41 2.11 -8.22
CA GLN A 206 -13.80 1.00 -7.51
C GLN A 206 -14.76 0.37 -6.51
N LEU A 207 -15.51 1.17 -5.74
CA LEU A 207 -16.51 0.64 -4.82
C LEU A 207 -17.61 -0.11 -5.59
N LYS A 208 -18.10 0.47 -6.68
CA LYS A 208 -19.10 -0.15 -7.55
C LYS A 208 -18.59 -1.47 -8.12
N ASP A 209 -17.39 -1.48 -8.69
CA ASP A 209 -16.77 -2.68 -9.27
C ASP A 209 -16.61 -3.79 -8.20
N LEU A 210 -16.21 -3.43 -6.97
CA LEU A 210 -16.13 -4.37 -5.85
C LEU A 210 -17.51 -4.90 -5.44
N SER A 211 -18.53 -4.05 -5.42
CA SER A 211 -19.91 -4.40 -5.03
C SER A 211 -20.61 -5.26 -6.08
N GLU A 212 -20.17 -5.22 -7.33
CA GLU A 212 -20.64 -6.10 -8.40
C GLU A 212 -20.09 -7.52 -8.27
N ILE A 213 -18.84 -7.67 -7.81
CA ILE A 213 -18.18 -8.98 -7.73
C ILE A 213 -18.27 -9.63 -6.35
N PHE A 214 -18.38 -8.88 -5.25
CA PHE A 214 -18.44 -9.44 -3.89
C PHE A 214 -19.85 -9.42 -3.32
N SER A 215 -20.26 -10.53 -2.71
CA SER A 215 -21.55 -10.60 -2.03
C SER A 215 -21.57 -9.88 -0.68
N THR A 216 -20.41 -9.78 -0.01
CA THR A 216 -20.24 -9.09 1.28
C THR A 216 -18.96 -8.27 1.29
N LEU A 217 -19.06 -6.99 1.63
CA LEU A 217 -17.94 -6.06 1.75
C LEU A 217 -17.84 -5.49 3.17
N ILE A 218 -16.65 -5.59 3.76
CA ILE A 218 -16.31 -4.92 5.01
C ILE A 218 -15.16 -3.95 4.73
N LEU A 219 -15.46 -2.65 4.76
CA LEU A 219 -14.51 -1.60 4.48
C LEU A 219 -13.87 -1.12 5.79
N PHE A 220 -12.56 -0.87 5.77
CA PHE A 220 -11.81 -0.27 6.87
C PHE A 220 -11.13 0.98 6.35
N GLY A 221 -11.32 2.11 7.00
CA GLY A 221 -10.67 3.34 6.56
C GLY A 221 -10.66 4.47 7.56
N ASP A 222 -9.99 5.55 7.16
CA ASP A 222 -9.73 6.70 8.01
C ASP A 222 -10.35 7.97 7.39
N PRO A 223 -11.33 8.59 8.07
CA PRO A 223 -12.07 9.73 7.51
C PRO A 223 -11.23 11.02 7.47
N ALA A 224 -10.10 11.08 8.18
CA ALA A 224 -9.21 12.24 8.22
C ALA A 224 -8.09 12.18 7.17
N GLN A 225 -8.02 11.10 6.38
CA GLN A 225 -7.13 11.02 5.23
C GLN A 225 -7.55 11.96 4.09
N LEU A 226 -6.70 12.06 3.06
CA LEU A 226 -7.02 12.81 1.84
C LEU A 226 -7.99 11.98 0.98
N PRO A 227 -9.00 12.61 0.38
CA PRO A 227 -9.91 11.94 -0.54
C PRO A 227 -9.19 11.49 -1.82
N PRO A 228 -9.80 10.58 -2.60
CA PRO A 228 -9.28 10.19 -3.91
C PRO A 228 -9.11 11.39 -4.85
N VAL A 229 -7.98 11.46 -5.55
CA VAL A 229 -7.61 12.60 -6.42
C VAL A 229 -8.54 12.78 -7.63
N VAL A 230 -9.24 11.72 -8.05
CA VAL A 230 -10.07 11.70 -9.27
C VAL A 230 -11.49 12.23 -9.01
N GLN A 231 -11.92 12.33 -7.75
CA GLN A 231 -13.28 12.72 -7.35
C GLN A 231 -13.37 14.17 -6.85
N SER A 232 -14.62 14.65 -6.69
CA SER A 232 -15.03 15.97 -6.20
C SER A 232 -14.62 16.30 -4.75
N GLY A 233 -13.64 15.58 -4.19
CA GLY A 233 -13.13 15.78 -2.83
C GLY A 233 -13.96 15.12 -1.73
N GLU A 234 -14.99 14.36 -2.07
CA GLU A 234 -15.81 13.58 -1.12
C GLU A 234 -15.12 12.26 -0.74
N MET A 235 -15.35 11.80 0.49
CA MET A 235 -14.90 10.48 0.92
C MET A 235 -15.97 9.45 0.57
N ILE A 236 -15.55 8.21 0.28
CA ILE A 236 -16.49 7.12 0.01
C ILE A 236 -17.49 6.90 1.16
N PHE A 237 -17.07 7.19 2.40
CA PHE A 237 -17.90 7.05 3.60
C PHE A 237 -18.98 8.12 3.72
N ASP A 238 -18.87 9.25 3.03
CA ASP A 238 -19.84 10.34 3.13
C ASP A 238 -21.18 9.92 2.54
N ASN A 239 -21.15 9.12 1.46
CA ASN A 239 -22.31 8.68 0.69
C ASN A 239 -22.94 7.36 1.18
N LEU A 240 -22.36 6.69 2.18
CA LEU A 240 -22.95 5.48 2.78
C LEU A 240 -24.10 5.81 3.74
N ALA A 241 -25.00 4.87 3.96
CA ALA A 241 -26.07 5.02 4.95
C ALA A 241 -25.53 4.90 6.38
N ASP A 242 -26.17 5.55 7.36
CA ASP A 242 -25.66 5.57 8.75
C ASP A 242 -25.56 4.18 9.39
N HIS A 243 -26.47 3.26 9.05
CA HIS A 243 -26.45 1.89 9.56
C HIS A 243 -25.30 1.04 8.97
N GLU A 244 -24.65 1.50 7.90
CA GLU A 244 -23.48 0.87 7.30
C GLU A 244 -22.18 1.41 7.93
N LYS A 245 -22.24 2.39 8.84
CA LYS A 245 -21.07 3.06 9.43
C LYS A 245 -20.89 2.69 10.89
N ILE A 246 -19.73 2.15 11.22
CA ILE A 246 -19.31 1.84 12.60
C ILE A 246 -18.06 2.66 12.90
N TYR A 247 -18.12 3.51 13.93
CA TYR A 247 -17.01 4.40 14.28
C TYR A 247 -16.17 3.84 15.41
N LEU A 248 -14.84 3.87 15.22
CA LEU A 248 -13.84 3.56 16.24
C LEU A 248 -13.16 4.84 16.72
N SER A 249 -13.18 5.03 18.03
CA SER A 249 -12.42 6.01 18.78
C SER A 249 -10.97 5.56 18.97
N ARG A 250 -10.14 6.45 19.53
CA ARG A 250 -8.74 6.15 19.84
C ARG A 250 -8.67 5.11 20.95
N VAL A 251 -7.81 4.11 20.79
CA VAL A 251 -7.54 3.18 21.89
C VAL A 251 -6.63 3.88 22.91
N HIS A 252 -7.11 4.05 24.13
CA HIS A 252 -6.32 4.51 25.27
C HIS A 252 -5.76 3.28 26.01
N ARG A 253 -4.60 2.76 25.58
CA ARG A 253 -3.88 1.70 26.32
C ARG A 253 -2.89 2.31 27.32
N GLN A 254 -2.61 1.56 28.38
CA GLN A 254 -1.69 1.95 29.45
C GLN A 254 -0.20 1.97 29.05
N SER A 255 0.13 1.57 27.81
CA SER A 255 1.49 1.60 27.27
C SER A 255 1.54 2.44 25.97
N GLU A 256 2.19 3.60 26.09
CA GLU A 256 2.63 4.56 25.06
C GLU A 256 1.58 5.54 24.52
N ASP A 257 1.42 6.67 25.24
CA ASP A 257 0.99 7.93 24.63
C ASP A 257 1.94 8.26 23.47
N SER A 258 1.46 8.08 22.25
CA SER A 258 2.17 8.49 21.05
C SER A 258 1.91 9.97 20.80
N PRO A 259 2.92 10.86 20.91
CA PRO A 259 2.75 12.28 20.64
C PRO A 259 2.35 12.56 19.19
N ILE A 260 2.72 11.65 18.27
CA ILE A 260 2.31 11.72 16.86
C ILE A 260 0.81 11.50 16.74
N LEU A 261 0.24 10.55 17.50
CA LEU A 261 -1.20 10.35 17.56
C LEU A 261 -1.90 11.52 18.25
N ASP A 262 -1.34 12.07 19.33
CA ASP A 262 -1.88 13.26 20.00
C ASP A 262 -2.00 14.44 19.02
N LEU A 263 -0.94 14.70 18.24
CA LEU A 263 -0.94 15.69 17.17
C LEU A 263 -2.00 15.39 16.10
N ALA A 264 -2.14 14.12 15.69
CA ALA A 264 -3.12 13.69 14.70
C ALA A 264 -4.57 13.88 15.19
N HIS A 265 -4.82 13.64 16.48
CA HIS A 265 -6.12 13.88 17.11
C HIS A 265 -6.41 15.37 17.24
N ALA A 266 -5.43 16.19 17.63
CA ALA A 266 -5.57 17.64 17.74
C ALA A 266 -6.02 18.28 16.40
N LEU A 267 -5.58 17.76 15.26
CA LEU A 267 -6.02 18.21 13.94
C LEU A 267 -7.52 18.00 13.67
N GLY A 268 -8.20 17.19 14.50
CA GLY A 268 -9.66 17.08 14.48
C GLY A 268 -10.40 18.28 15.03
N GLU A 269 -9.76 19.11 15.85
CA GLU A 269 -10.40 20.23 16.53
C GLU A 269 -10.80 21.31 15.52
N PRO A 270 -12.09 21.67 15.39
CA PRO A 270 -12.56 22.60 14.37
C PRO A 270 -11.85 23.95 14.43
N ASN A 271 -11.63 24.48 15.63
CA ASN A 271 -11.08 25.81 15.88
C ASN A 271 -9.54 25.86 15.92
N LEU A 272 -8.85 24.73 15.77
CA LEU A 272 -7.40 24.71 15.75
C LEU A 272 -6.87 25.44 14.51
N THR A 273 -6.07 26.48 14.73
CA THR A 273 -5.36 27.21 13.67
C THR A 273 -3.99 26.60 13.38
N PHE A 274 -3.44 26.86 12.19
CA PHE A 274 -2.10 26.36 11.82
C PHE A 274 -1.01 26.83 12.81
N LYS A 275 -1.08 28.08 13.27
CA LYS A 275 -0.13 28.62 14.27
C LYS A 275 -0.20 27.84 15.58
N GLN A 276 -1.40 27.61 16.11
CA GLN A 276 -1.59 26.83 17.33
C GLN A 276 -1.09 25.39 17.17
N PHE A 277 -1.27 24.79 15.98
CA PHE A 277 -0.73 23.47 15.68
C PHE A 277 0.80 23.46 15.66
N GLU A 278 1.45 24.46 15.07
CA GLU A 278 2.92 24.58 15.13
C GLU A 278 3.43 24.81 16.56
N ASP A 279 2.73 25.63 17.36
CA ASP A 279 3.08 25.85 18.76
C ASP A 279 2.95 24.56 19.58
N LEU A 280 1.94 23.73 19.28
CA LEU A 280 1.78 22.39 19.87
C LEU A 280 2.93 21.44 19.48
N ILE A 281 3.34 21.43 18.20
CA ILE A 281 4.49 20.63 17.75
C ILE A 281 5.75 21.05 18.50
N ARG A 282 6.00 22.37 18.61
CA ARG A 282 7.16 22.90 19.33
C ARG A 282 7.16 22.51 20.79
N ASP A 283 6.03 22.67 21.49
CA ASP A 283 5.88 22.25 22.89
C ASP A 283 6.24 20.77 23.06
N ILE A 284 5.61 19.89 22.27
CA ILE A 284 5.87 18.45 22.32
C ILE A 284 7.35 18.14 22.03
N SER A 285 7.95 18.81 21.06
CA SER A 285 9.36 18.59 20.70
C SER A 285 10.37 18.91 21.82
N THR A 286 9.97 19.70 22.83
CA THR A 286 10.82 19.98 23.99
C THR A 286 10.81 18.86 25.03
N ARG A 287 9.78 18.00 25.00
CA ARG A 287 9.51 16.98 26.02
C ARG A 287 9.53 15.55 25.49
N ASP A 288 9.44 15.34 24.18
CA ASP A 288 9.40 14.03 23.55
C ASP A 288 10.22 14.01 22.25
N ASP A 289 11.24 13.16 22.19
CA ASP A 289 12.21 13.08 21.08
C ASP A 289 11.66 12.41 19.82
N ARG A 290 10.43 11.85 19.88
CA ARG A 290 9.67 11.34 18.75
C ARG A 290 9.07 12.47 17.89
N VAL A 291 9.03 13.70 18.40
CA VAL A 291 8.66 14.90 17.62
C VAL A 291 9.84 15.86 17.62
N VAL A 292 10.33 16.22 16.44
CA VAL A 292 11.52 17.09 16.32
C VAL A 292 11.19 18.29 15.43
N CYS A 293 11.48 19.49 15.91
CA CYS A 293 11.52 20.68 15.07
C CYS A 293 12.92 20.84 14.48
N SER A 294 13.00 20.95 13.14
CA SER A 294 14.25 21.25 12.45
C SER A 294 14.12 22.47 11.56
N HIS A 295 15.19 23.26 11.46
CA HIS A 295 15.26 24.36 10.49
C HIS A 295 15.70 23.90 9.10
N ARG A 296 16.10 22.65 8.90
CA ARG A 296 16.59 22.14 7.62
C ARG A 296 16.06 20.73 7.38
N VAL A 297 15.78 20.42 6.11
CA VAL A 297 15.59 19.05 5.65
C VAL A 297 16.91 18.30 5.80
N ASN A 298 16.86 17.12 6.39
CA ASN A 298 17.97 16.17 6.47
C ASN A 298 18.11 15.43 5.14
N SER A 299 19.22 15.66 4.43
CA SER A 299 19.47 15.10 3.10
C SER A 299 19.81 13.62 3.13
N ASP A 300 20.55 13.15 4.14
CA ASP A 300 20.90 11.73 4.27
C ASP A 300 19.66 10.85 4.43
N LEU A 301 18.69 11.30 5.22
CA LEU A 301 17.42 10.61 5.48
C LEU A 301 16.54 10.51 4.23
N MET A 302 16.62 11.47 3.29
CA MET A 302 15.82 11.47 2.05
C MET A 302 16.03 10.21 1.20
N SER A 303 17.17 9.54 1.35
CA SER A 303 17.54 8.32 0.62
C SER A 303 16.71 7.09 1.01
N ARG A 304 16.15 7.06 2.23
CA ARG A 304 15.37 5.92 2.78
C ARG A 304 13.99 6.33 3.27
N SER A 305 13.81 7.59 3.64
CA SER A 305 12.53 8.18 3.94
C SER A 305 12.36 9.51 3.19
N PRO A 306 11.44 9.59 2.23
CA PRO A 306 11.23 10.80 1.48
C PRO A 306 10.72 11.94 2.36
N VAL A 307 11.04 13.17 1.96
CA VAL A 307 10.36 14.36 2.51
C VAL A 307 8.94 14.42 1.98
N LEU A 308 7.98 14.63 2.87
CA LEU A 308 6.59 14.84 2.50
C LEU A 308 6.32 16.32 2.27
N VAL A 309 5.82 16.62 1.08
CA VAL A 309 5.48 17.97 0.63
C VAL A 309 4.07 18.00 0.05
N TRP A 310 3.45 19.17 -0.04
CA TRP A 310 2.14 19.29 -0.66
C TRP A 310 2.25 19.53 -2.16
N ARG A 311 3.09 20.48 -2.57
CA ARG A 311 3.13 21.00 -3.94
C ARG A 311 4.15 20.26 -4.78
N ASN A 312 3.76 19.93 -6.01
CA ASN A 312 4.67 19.31 -6.96
C ASN A 312 5.93 20.17 -7.23
N LYS A 313 5.75 21.49 -7.31
CA LYS A 313 6.86 22.43 -7.49
C LYS A 313 7.89 22.36 -6.34
N THR A 314 7.44 22.23 -5.10
CA THR A 314 8.32 22.06 -3.95
C THR A 314 9.06 20.73 -4.00
N ARG A 315 8.34 19.65 -4.36
CA ARG A 315 8.92 18.31 -4.53
C ARG A 315 10.10 18.34 -5.50
N VAL A 316 9.89 18.90 -6.70
CA VAL A 316 10.92 18.98 -7.74
C VAL A 316 12.12 19.80 -7.27
N ARG A 317 11.90 20.97 -6.63
CA ARG A 317 12.99 21.80 -6.11
C ARG A 317 13.82 21.11 -5.03
N LEU A 318 13.18 20.38 -4.11
CA LEU A 318 13.89 19.63 -3.07
C LEU A 318 14.69 18.47 -3.65
N ILE A 319 14.12 17.74 -4.63
CA ILE A 319 14.85 16.67 -5.33
C ILE A 319 16.09 17.22 -6.04
N GLN A 320 15.96 18.34 -6.75
CA GLN A 320 17.10 18.97 -7.43
C GLN A 320 18.15 19.43 -6.42
N ALA A 321 17.75 20.05 -5.31
CA ALA A 321 18.67 20.46 -4.25
C ALA A 321 19.37 19.26 -3.60
N TYR A 322 18.64 18.17 -3.34
CA TYR A 322 19.17 16.90 -2.85
C TYR A 322 20.24 16.35 -3.79
N ARG A 323 19.90 16.22 -5.07
CA ARG A 323 20.84 15.69 -6.08
C ARG A 323 22.08 16.55 -6.23
N LEU A 324 21.92 17.87 -6.27
CA LEU A 324 23.04 18.82 -6.27
C LEU A 324 23.93 18.65 -5.03
N ALA A 325 23.34 18.47 -3.85
CA ALA A 325 24.08 18.35 -2.59
C ALA A 325 24.94 17.07 -2.54
N PHE A 326 24.50 15.99 -3.20
CA PHE A 326 25.27 14.76 -3.39
C PHE A 326 26.21 14.78 -4.62
N GLY A 327 26.32 15.92 -5.31
CA GLY A 327 27.20 16.07 -6.47
C GLY A 327 26.71 15.37 -7.74
N ALA A 328 25.42 15.05 -7.84
CA ALA A 328 24.87 14.40 -9.03
C ALA A 328 24.83 15.37 -10.22
N LEU A 329 25.35 14.92 -11.36
CA LEU A 329 25.23 15.64 -12.61
C LEU A 329 23.80 15.57 -13.16
N LEU A 330 23.42 16.58 -13.95
CA LEU A 330 22.13 16.59 -14.63
C LEU A 330 22.07 15.41 -15.61
N GLY A 331 21.12 14.49 -15.38
CA GLY A 331 20.92 13.33 -16.24
C GLY A 331 21.50 12.01 -15.73
N GLU A 332 22.35 12.01 -14.71
CA GLU A 332 22.96 10.79 -14.17
C GLU A 332 22.27 10.34 -12.88
N LEU A 333 22.26 9.03 -12.61
CA LEU A 333 21.87 8.53 -11.31
C LEU A 333 23.10 8.11 -10.52
N ILE A 334 23.15 8.51 -9.25
CA ILE A 334 24.14 8.01 -8.30
C ILE A 334 23.57 6.73 -7.63
N PRO A 335 24.37 5.66 -7.47
CA PRO A 335 23.94 4.52 -6.67
C PRO A 335 23.49 4.93 -5.27
N GLY A 336 22.40 4.33 -4.80
CA GLY A 336 21.70 4.73 -3.58
C GLY A 336 20.56 5.73 -3.79
N GLU A 337 20.42 6.32 -4.99
CA GLU A 337 19.31 7.24 -5.27
C GLU A 337 17.94 6.56 -5.16
N PRO A 338 16.99 7.14 -4.39
CA PRO A 338 15.62 6.65 -4.32
C PRO A 338 14.82 7.07 -5.54
N LEU A 339 14.04 6.15 -6.09
CA LEU A 339 13.17 6.31 -7.24
C LEU A 339 11.78 5.74 -6.96
N ILE A 340 10.80 6.18 -7.76
CA ILE A 340 9.43 5.67 -7.76
C ILE A 340 9.09 5.22 -9.17
N CYS A 341 8.67 3.97 -9.32
CA CYS A 341 8.16 3.45 -10.59
C CYS A 341 6.86 4.19 -10.97
N ASP A 342 6.87 4.86 -12.12
CA ASP A 342 5.72 5.61 -12.66
C ASP A 342 4.93 4.79 -13.69
N GLY A 343 5.42 3.59 -14.01
CA GLY A 343 4.75 2.65 -14.91
C GLY A 343 5.74 1.86 -15.75
N ILE A 344 5.22 0.96 -16.58
CA ILE A 344 6.03 0.18 -17.51
C ILE A 344 5.59 0.48 -18.94
N GLU A 345 6.44 1.19 -19.67
CA GLU A 345 6.26 1.61 -21.05
C GLU A 345 6.96 0.62 -21.99
N LEU A 346 6.34 -0.54 -22.18
CA LEU A 346 6.83 -1.60 -23.08
C LEU A 346 5.84 -1.84 -24.23
N PRO A 347 6.29 -1.85 -25.50
CA PRO A 347 5.47 -2.23 -26.65
C PRO A 347 4.79 -3.59 -26.47
N ILE A 348 3.67 -3.82 -27.15
CA ILE A 348 2.89 -5.07 -27.08
C ILE A 348 3.76 -6.32 -27.31
N LYS A 349 4.72 -6.26 -28.24
CA LYS A 349 5.69 -7.35 -28.50
C LYS A 349 6.56 -7.72 -27.28
N HIS A 350 6.60 -6.88 -26.26
CA HIS A 350 7.31 -7.09 -24.99
C HIS A 350 6.35 -7.22 -23.79
N ARG A 351 5.04 -7.45 -24.02
CA ARG A 351 4.04 -7.75 -22.97
C ARG A 351 4.55 -8.79 -21.97
N LYS A 352 5.20 -9.80 -22.52
CA LYS A 352 5.96 -10.82 -21.80
C LYS A 352 6.84 -10.25 -20.67
N LYS A 353 7.74 -9.31 -20.99
CA LYS A 353 8.65 -8.71 -20.01
C LYS A 353 7.94 -7.82 -19.00
N ARG A 354 6.84 -7.15 -19.39
CA ARG A 354 6.06 -6.31 -18.48
C ARG A 354 5.50 -7.13 -17.31
N ILE A 355 4.93 -8.28 -17.61
CA ILE A 355 4.31 -9.15 -16.61
C ILE A 355 5.34 -9.68 -15.62
N ASP A 356 6.53 -10.08 -16.09
CA ASP A 356 7.62 -10.53 -15.23
C ASP A 356 8.08 -9.44 -14.24
N LEU A 357 8.17 -8.18 -14.70
CA LEU A 357 8.52 -7.05 -13.84
C LEU A 357 7.41 -6.76 -12.80
N GLU A 358 6.14 -6.77 -13.20
CA GLU A 358 5.00 -6.57 -12.29
C GLU A 358 4.90 -7.70 -11.25
N ALA A 359 5.23 -8.94 -11.62
CA ALA A 359 5.27 -10.09 -10.71
C ALA A 359 6.36 -9.94 -9.65
N ARG A 360 7.51 -9.36 -10.02
CA ARG A 360 8.63 -9.02 -9.10
C ARG A 360 8.40 -7.75 -8.29
N GLY A 361 7.17 -7.22 -8.29
CA GLY A 361 6.80 -6.04 -7.50
C GLY A 361 7.10 -4.70 -8.15
N LEU A 362 7.67 -4.67 -9.35
CA LEU A 362 7.91 -3.42 -10.09
C LEU A 362 6.62 -2.95 -10.76
N VAL A 363 5.78 -2.30 -9.97
CA VAL A 363 4.47 -1.75 -10.39
C VAL A 363 4.44 -0.24 -10.19
N LYS A 364 3.45 0.45 -10.76
CA LYS A 364 3.28 1.89 -10.52
C LYS A 364 3.18 2.18 -9.02
N GLY A 365 3.97 3.15 -8.53
CA GLY A 365 4.11 3.51 -7.13
C GLY A 365 5.17 2.71 -6.35
N ALA A 366 5.79 1.68 -6.94
CA ALA A 366 6.85 0.93 -6.27
C ALA A 366 8.05 1.84 -5.97
N GLN A 367 8.50 1.86 -4.72
CA GLN A 367 9.74 2.54 -4.33
C GLN A 367 10.91 1.62 -4.61
N VAL A 368 11.91 2.15 -5.29
CA VAL A 368 13.11 1.41 -5.64
C VAL A 368 14.36 2.22 -5.34
N ILE A 369 15.44 1.55 -4.97
CA ILE A 369 16.76 2.15 -4.83
C ILE A 369 17.61 1.78 -6.05
N TYR A 370 18.22 2.77 -6.68
CA TYR A 370 19.12 2.55 -7.81
C TYR A 370 20.44 1.96 -7.32
N LEU A 371 20.82 0.78 -7.82
CA LEU A 371 22.06 0.09 -7.42
C LEU A 371 23.21 0.33 -8.41
N GLY A 372 22.94 0.98 -9.53
CA GLY A 372 23.92 1.20 -10.59
C GLY A 372 23.49 0.62 -11.95
N PRO A 373 24.38 0.74 -12.96
CA PRO A 373 24.08 0.30 -14.32
C PRO A 373 23.92 -1.22 -14.42
N GLY A 374 22.99 -1.64 -15.28
CA GLY A 374 22.79 -3.03 -15.66
C GLY A 374 23.88 -3.53 -16.61
N LYS A 375 23.85 -4.83 -16.93
CA LYS A 375 24.81 -5.45 -17.87
C LYS A 375 24.69 -4.94 -19.30
N LYS A 376 23.53 -4.37 -19.67
CA LYS A 376 23.25 -3.85 -21.01
C LYS A 376 23.06 -2.34 -20.95
N PRO A 377 23.47 -1.58 -21.98
CA PRO A 377 23.10 -0.17 -22.10
C PRO A 377 21.58 -0.01 -22.01
N GLY A 378 21.08 1.02 -21.33
CA GLY A 378 19.66 1.21 -21.10
C GLY A 378 19.10 0.55 -19.84
N PHE A 379 19.84 -0.38 -19.22
CA PHE A 379 19.35 -1.15 -18.06
C PHE A 379 19.91 -0.61 -16.74
N SER A 380 19.09 -0.73 -15.71
CA SER A 380 19.42 -0.39 -14.33
C SER A 380 19.26 -1.60 -13.42
N LYS A 381 20.18 -1.74 -12.46
CA LYS A 381 20.01 -2.63 -11.30
C LYS A 381 19.24 -1.88 -10.24
N LEU A 382 18.18 -2.48 -9.72
CA LEU A 382 17.24 -1.85 -8.80
C LEU A 382 17.00 -2.78 -7.61
N HIS A 383 16.81 -2.18 -6.45
CA HIS A 383 16.28 -2.85 -5.27
C HIS A 383 14.85 -2.37 -5.04
N VAL A 384 13.85 -3.24 -5.18
CA VAL A 384 12.43 -2.94 -4.94
C VAL A 384 12.13 -3.12 -3.46
N LEU A 385 11.78 -2.03 -2.78
CA LEU A 385 11.53 -2.06 -1.33
C LEU A 385 10.27 -2.87 -1.02
N GLY A 386 10.42 -3.90 -0.17
CA GLY A 386 9.31 -4.75 0.29
C GLY A 386 8.87 -5.84 -0.71
N ALA A 387 9.61 -6.07 -1.79
CA ALA A 387 9.43 -7.24 -2.64
C ALA A 387 10.17 -8.45 -2.07
N GLU A 388 9.60 -9.66 -2.25
CA GLU A 388 10.20 -10.93 -1.79
C GLU A 388 11.53 -11.22 -2.50
N ASP A 389 11.59 -10.99 -3.82
CA ASP A 389 12.84 -10.93 -4.59
C ASP A 389 13.10 -9.46 -4.95
N PRO A 390 13.83 -8.72 -4.10
CA PRO A 390 13.95 -7.27 -4.26
C PRO A 390 14.87 -6.88 -5.42
N ARG A 391 15.73 -7.78 -5.92
CA ARG A 391 16.73 -7.42 -6.94
C ARG A 391 16.15 -7.58 -8.34
N VAL A 392 15.92 -6.45 -8.99
CA VAL A 392 15.37 -6.41 -10.35
C VAL A 392 16.34 -5.72 -11.30
N SER A 393 16.44 -6.24 -12.53
CA SER A 393 17.16 -5.60 -13.62
C SER A 393 16.16 -5.26 -14.74
N ALA A 394 15.94 -3.97 -14.98
CA ALA A 394 14.98 -3.49 -15.98
C ALA A 394 15.60 -2.45 -16.91
N ALA A 395 15.12 -2.42 -18.16
CA ALA A 395 15.34 -1.25 -19.01
C ALA A 395 14.65 -0.07 -18.33
N SER A 396 15.36 1.04 -18.12
CA SER A 396 14.89 2.15 -17.29
C SER A 396 14.78 3.43 -18.11
N ILE A 397 13.62 4.08 -18.01
CA ILE A 397 13.35 5.42 -18.53
C ILE A 397 13.26 6.33 -17.31
N ILE A 398 14.31 7.09 -17.03
CA ILE A 398 14.33 8.00 -15.88
C ILE A 398 13.78 9.34 -16.36
N LYS A 399 12.70 9.80 -15.73
CA LYS A 399 12.04 11.08 -16.00
C LYS A 399 12.54 12.10 -14.99
N ILE A 400 13.34 13.07 -15.45
CA ILE A 400 13.81 14.20 -14.65
C ILE A 400 12.83 15.35 -14.82
N GLU A 401 12.11 15.66 -13.75
CA GLU A 401 11.18 16.79 -13.73
C GLU A 401 11.93 18.10 -13.46
N THR A 402 11.49 19.17 -14.10
CA THR A 402 11.95 20.54 -13.84
C THR A 402 10.77 21.42 -13.44
N THR A 403 11.03 22.57 -12.83
CA THR A 403 9.95 23.47 -12.40
C THR A 403 9.33 24.28 -13.54
N ASP A 404 10.04 24.38 -14.67
CA ASP A 404 9.76 25.35 -15.72
C ASP A 404 9.35 24.67 -17.04
N ALA A 405 9.29 23.33 -17.07
CA ALA A 405 8.81 22.55 -18.20
C ALA A 405 7.62 21.67 -17.78
N GLU A 406 6.60 21.57 -18.64
CA GLU A 406 5.46 20.68 -18.42
C GLU A 406 5.82 19.21 -18.64
N GLU A 407 6.78 18.93 -19.53
CA GLU A 407 7.26 17.57 -19.80
C GLU A 407 8.62 17.29 -19.12
N PRO A 408 8.81 16.08 -18.54
CA PRO A 408 10.07 15.70 -17.93
C PRO A 408 11.16 15.46 -18.98
N PHE A 409 12.39 15.86 -18.66
CA PHE A 409 13.57 15.54 -19.44
C PHE A 409 13.95 14.06 -19.26
N ILE A 410 14.20 13.35 -20.35
CA ILE A 410 14.62 11.94 -20.34
C ILE A 410 16.10 11.87 -20.73
N PRO A 411 17.04 11.85 -19.77
CA PRO A 411 18.49 11.82 -20.04
C PRO A 411 18.98 10.49 -20.65
N PHE A 412 18.30 9.38 -20.32
CA PHE A 412 18.71 8.03 -20.70
C PHE A 412 17.53 7.30 -21.33
N ALA A 413 17.45 7.34 -22.66
CA ALA A 413 16.36 6.73 -23.40
C ALA A 413 16.72 5.31 -23.84
N ALA A 414 16.42 4.33 -22.99
CA ALA A 414 15.88 3.12 -23.58
C ALA A 414 14.55 3.54 -24.26
N ARG A 415 14.35 3.29 -25.56
CA ARG A 415 13.10 3.62 -26.29
C ARG A 415 11.84 2.93 -25.70
N MET A 416 12.01 2.13 -24.66
CA MET A 416 11.01 1.31 -23.97
C MET A 416 11.61 0.83 -22.64
N GLY A 417 10.81 0.72 -21.58
CA GLY A 417 11.28 0.29 -20.27
C GLY A 417 10.33 0.63 -19.12
N ALA A 418 10.75 0.32 -17.89
CA ALA A 418 10.11 0.84 -16.69
C ALA A 418 10.46 2.32 -16.53
N SER A 419 9.43 3.14 -16.32
CA SER A 419 9.58 4.57 -16.11
C SER A 419 9.74 4.88 -14.64
N PHE A 420 10.64 5.81 -14.31
CA PHE A 420 10.96 6.19 -12.94
C PHE A 420 10.96 7.70 -12.76
N LEU A 421 10.41 8.14 -11.64
CA LEU A 421 10.57 9.48 -11.08
C LEU A 421 11.51 9.42 -9.88
N HIS A 422 12.12 10.55 -9.53
CA HIS A 422 12.91 10.62 -8.29
C HIS A 422 12.02 10.53 -7.05
N GLY A 423 12.48 9.77 -6.07
CA GLY A 423 11.74 9.42 -4.86
C GLY A 423 12.23 10.09 -3.58
N ALA A 424 13.23 10.99 -3.64
CA ALA A 424 13.81 11.61 -2.43
C ALA A 424 12.84 12.57 -1.71
N ALA A 425 11.83 13.06 -2.42
CA ALA A 425 10.67 13.76 -1.87
C ALA A 425 9.41 13.31 -2.61
N ILE A 426 8.28 13.24 -1.91
CA ILE A 426 7.00 12.83 -2.47
C ILE A 426 5.89 13.77 -2.04
N THR A 427 4.82 13.83 -2.83
CA THR A 427 3.62 14.55 -2.41
C THR A 427 2.90 13.76 -1.31
N ILE A 428 2.28 14.46 -0.37
CA ILE A 428 1.54 13.85 0.75
C ILE A 428 0.44 12.91 0.23
N HIS A 429 -0.25 13.26 -0.85
CA HIS A 429 -1.19 12.37 -1.54
C HIS A 429 -0.56 11.03 -1.95
N LYS A 430 0.62 11.06 -2.60
CA LYS A 430 1.33 9.85 -3.03
C LYS A 430 1.93 9.05 -1.85
N SER A 431 1.91 9.60 -0.64
CA SER A 431 2.39 8.92 0.57
C SER A 431 1.32 8.07 1.26
N GLN A 432 0.04 8.19 0.88
CA GLN A 432 -1.04 7.40 1.47
C GLN A 432 -0.79 5.88 1.31
N GLY A 433 -1.14 5.12 2.33
CA GLY A 433 -0.84 3.68 2.42
C GLY A 433 0.65 3.33 2.60
N SER A 434 1.55 4.32 2.68
CA SER A 434 2.97 4.12 3.01
C SER A 434 3.28 4.57 4.43
N GLN A 435 4.34 4.01 5.02
CA GLN A 435 4.85 4.40 6.34
C GLN A 435 6.37 4.25 6.37
N TRP A 436 7.02 5.09 7.17
CA TRP A 436 8.47 5.05 7.41
C TRP A 436 8.77 5.19 8.90
N PRO A 437 9.90 4.64 9.39
CA PRO A 437 10.29 4.79 10.79
C PRO A 437 10.40 6.26 11.23
N THR A 438 10.98 7.10 10.39
CA THR A 438 11.10 8.54 10.63
C THR A 438 10.66 9.30 9.39
N VAL A 439 9.79 10.29 9.52
CA VAL A 439 9.28 11.10 8.38
C VAL A 439 9.62 12.56 8.57
N GLN A 440 10.02 13.22 7.48
CA GLN A 440 10.21 14.67 7.43
C GLN A 440 9.00 15.33 6.76
N VAL A 441 8.34 16.24 7.47
CA VAL A 441 7.21 17.01 6.94
C VAL A 441 7.66 18.44 6.67
N PHE A 442 7.52 18.88 5.42
CA PHE A 442 7.95 20.22 5.01
C PHE A 442 6.90 21.27 5.35
N ALA A 443 7.01 21.88 6.53
CA ALA A 443 6.04 22.82 7.07
C ALA A 443 5.71 24.02 6.17
N PRO A 444 6.67 24.64 5.43
CA PRO A 444 6.35 25.76 4.53
C PRO A 444 5.30 25.42 3.46
N ASP A 445 5.18 24.15 3.07
CA ASP A 445 4.14 23.70 2.15
C ASP A 445 2.78 23.58 2.83
N ILE A 446 2.73 23.08 4.06
CA ILE A 446 1.48 23.02 4.83
C ILE A 446 0.99 24.42 5.19
N PHE A 447 1.91 25.33 5.54
CA PHE A 447 1.61 26.74 5.76
C PHE A 447 1.01 27.39 4.50
N ALA A 448 1.54 27.07 3.32
CA ALA A 448 0.97 27.55 2.06
C ALA A 448 -0.46 27.01 1.83
N ALA A 449 -0.75 25.76 2.22
CA ALA A 449 -2.10 25.21 2.19
C ALA A 449 -3.02 25.94 3.17
N ALA A 450 -2.56 26.18 4.39
CA ALA A 450 -3.33 26.89 5.42
C ALA A 450 -3.65 28.32 4.96
N SER A 451 -2.67 29.02 4.39
CA SER A 451 -2.81 30.38 3.87
C SER A 451 -3.72 30.47 2.65
N SER A 452 -3.90 29.37 1.91
CA SER A 452 -4.77 29.33 0.73
C SER A 452 -6.26 29.33 1.06
N GLY A 453 -6.63 28.99 2.31
CA GLY A 453 -8.03 28.89 2.73
C GLY A 453 -8.81 27.76 2.05
N ARG A 454 -8.15 26.83 1.36
CA ARG A 454 -8.81 25.71 0.67
C ARG A 454 -9.42 24.73 1.68
N GLU A 455 -10.59 24.21 1.34
CA GLU A 455 -11.31 23.18 2.09
C GLU A 455 -11.58 21.98 1.19
N GLU A 456 -11.58 20.77 1.77
CA GLU A 456 -11.91 19.50 1.11
C GLU A 456 -12.77 18.65 2.05
N ALA A 457 -13.94 18.20 1.57
CA ALA A 457 -14.95 17.49 2.36
C ALA A 457 -15.20 18.15 3.73
N GLY A 458 -15.55 19.44 3.71
CA GLY A 458 -15.92 20.22 4.91
C GLY A 458 -14.81 20.47 5.93
N GLN A 459 -13.54 20.21 5.58
CA GLN A 459 -12.39 20.46 6.45
C GLN A 459 -11.31 21.28 5.74
N PRO A 460 -10.59 22.16 6.45
CA PRO A 460 -9.42 22.84 5.90
C PRO A 460 -8.38 21.85 5.36
N LEU A 461 -7.98 22.01 4.09
CA LEU A 461 -7.06 21.10 3.40
C LEU A 461 -5.75 20.89 4.17
N TRP A 462 -5.23 21.96 4.79
CA TRP A 462 -3.99 21.88 5.56
C TRP A 462 -4.07 20.91 6.74
N LYS A 463 -5.25 20.72 7.35
CA LYS A 463 -5.44 19.78 8.46
C LYS A 463 -5.33 18.34 7.96
N ARG A 464 -5.99 18.01 6.84
CA ARG A 464 -5.86 16.69 6.19
C ARG A 464 -4.44 16.42 5.73
N LEU A 465 -3.78 17.42 5.12
CA LEU A 465 -2.38 17.30 4.70
C LEU A 465 -1.45 17.05 5.88
N ALA A 466 -1.57 17.83 6.96
CA ALA A 466 -0.78 17.65 8.17
C ALA A 466 -1.03 16.27 8.78
N TYR A 467 -2.30 15.87 8.89
CA TYR A 467 -2.73 14.60 9.45
C TYR A 467 -2.13 13.41 8.69
N VAL A 468 -2.31 13.39 7.36
CA VAL A 468 -1.74 12.33 6.52
C VAL A 468 -0.22 12.32 6.66
N ALA A 469 0.43 13.48 6.61
CA ALA A 469 1.89 13.59 6.65
C ALA A 469 2.48 13.05 7.96
N ILE A 470 1.96 13.47 9.12
CA ILE A 470 2.50 13.02 10.42
C ILE A 470 2.19 11.55 10.69
N THR A 471 1.03 11.05 10.25
CA THR A 471 0.65 9.63 10.44
C THR A 471 1.38 8.66 9.52
N ARG A 472 2.24 9.16 8.61
CA ARG A 472 3.19 8.29 7.88
C ARG A 472 4.39 7.90 8.74
N ALA A 473 4.66 8.63 9.82
CA ALA A 473 5.72 8.30 10.77
C ALA A 473 5.29 7.16 11.69
N GLN A 474 6.11 6.11 11.78
CA GLN A 474 5.90 5.04 12.76
C GLN A 474 6.46 5.42 14.13
N ASN A 475 7.68 5.98 14.15
CA ASN A 475 8.40 6.23 15.40
C ASN A 475 8.66 7.72 15.63
N LYS A 476 9.04 8.46 14.57
CA LYS A 476 9.51 9.85 14.70
C LYS A 476 9.03 10.75 13.57
N VAL A 477 8.58 11.96 13.90
CA VAL A 477 8.26 13.01 12.93
C VAL A 477 9.21 14.19 13.09
N ILE A 478 9.76 14.66 11.96
CA ILE A 478 10.60 15.85 11.89
C ILE A 478 9.81 16.93 11.16
N TRP A 479 9.38 17.95 11.90
CA TRP A 479 8.71 19.13 11.36
C TRP A 479 9.76 20.14 10.88
N VAL A 480 9.89 20.30 9.56
CA VAL A 480 10.90 21.16 8.95
C VAL A 480 10.34 22.56 8.74
N GLU A 481 10.77 23.53 9.54
CA GLU A 481 10.16 24.87 9.61
C GLU A 481 10.61 25.85 8.52
N ARG A 482 11.78 25.61 7.90
CA ARG A 482 12.36 26.55 6.93
C ARG A 482 12.64 25.86 5.60
N ASN A 483 12.58 26.65 4.53
CA ASN A 483 12.93 26.22 3.18
C ASN A 483 14.46 26.13 3.02
N ARG A 484 15.06 25.11 3.66
CA ARG A 484 16.51 24.85 3.66
C ARG A 484 16.75 23.34 3.63
N LEU A 485 17.82 22.95 2.95
CA LEU A 485 18.35 21.59 2.94
C LEU A 485 19.72 21.61 3.63
N GLU A 486 20.03 20.59 4.42
CA GLU A 486 21.37 20.40 4.96
C GLU A 486 22.29 19.67 3.98
N ARG A 487 23.60 19.92 4.10
CA ARG A 487 24.59 19.19 3.30
C ARG A 487 24.66 17.74 3.79
N PRO A 488 24.84 16.76 2.89
CA PRO A 488 24.93 15.37 3.29
C PRO A 488 26.15 15.15 4.17
N SER A 489 25.98 14.32 5.21
CA SER A 489 27.07 13.91 6.09
C SER A 489 27.74 12.62 5.62
N LEU A 490 27.03 11.82 4.81
CA LEU A 490 27.51 10.56 4.25
C LEU A 490 27.53 10.62 2.72
N GLN A 491 28.31 9.73 2.10
CA GLN A 491 28.15 9.48 0.68
C GLN A 491 26.85 8.72 0.43
N LEU A 492 26.20 9.00 -0.71
CA LEU A 492 25.01 8.24 -1.09
C LEU A 492 25.42 6.82 -1.47
N GLY A 493 24.71 5.84 -0.93
CA GLY A 493 25.02 4.43 -1.10
C GLY A 493 23.82 3.52 -0.87
N TYR A 494 24.05 2.22 -0.97
CA TYR A 494 23.05 1.15 -0.83
C TYR A 494 23.55 -0.05 -0.02
N GLU A 495 24.64 0.11 0.71
CA GLU A 495 25.33 -0.93 1.48
C GLU A 495 24.42 -1.53 2.56
N ASP A 496 23.52 -0.72 3.13
CA ASP A 496 22.47 -1.12 4.07
C ASP A 496 21.43 -2.09 3.49
N LEU A 497 21.38 -2.24 2.16
CA LEU A 497 20.44 -3.11 1.44
C LEU A 497 21.08 -4.41 0.93
N LEU A 498 22.37 -4.63 1.23
CA LEU A 498 23.11 -5.81 0.77
C LEU A 498 22.98 -7.02 1.73
N SER A 499 22.49 -6.79 2.95
CA SER A 499 22.31 -7.80 4.00
C SER A 499 21.06 -8.65 3.82
#